data_AF-A0A388TKG8-F1
#
_entry.id   AF-A0A388TKG8-F1
#
_cell.length_a   1.000
_cell.length_b   1.000
_cell.length_c   1.000
_cell.angle_alpha   90.00
_cell.angle_beta   90.00
_cell.angle_gamma   90.00
#
_symmetry.space_group_name_H-M   'P 1'
#
loop_
_entity.id
_entity.type
_entity.pdbx_description
1 polymer ?
#
loop_
_entity_poly.entity_id
_entity_poly.type
_entity_poly.pdbx_seq_one_letter_code
_entity_poly.pdbx_strand_id
1 'polypeptide(L)'
;NAWLLHKNQKSIIPAAYLSPEQIRGEDIAKYTDARALAVLFYQLLAGRAPYPSVNNLQMLLRNSRQAPEPLPRGTPAYLEEIITKALQHNPAYRHQSVREFSGDLRAQKVSMPVTELRQREADKKNPLPSPPPNSAKPREYAKMPPKQPLAGKQERKMPLPEEENIKPRKPSPSQELLRQVSFYALLGIFAAGLALFINAVFFNYFNSVPRIEIPDVLNLPVEEANILLKEQGLRVKFGGYINNTSVTPNYVVAVTPEAGRVVKKDRIVKIYASQQSEELSAPNLVGYTLQTAAPFVADRSLTINITERLFSNKYPLNQIIEQQPGAGEKVGRGDRINVIISDGYPVWLDIKERTPEHLTVILNIQNEPDWEPQNVVVYLQER
;
A
#
# COMPACT_ATOMS: atom_id res chain seq x y z
N ASN A 1 7.05 -23.93 19.48
CA ASN A 1 6.55 -23.07 20.58
C ASN A 1 5.05 -22.86 20.48
N ALA A 2 4.25 -23.86 20.85
CA ALA A 2 2.81 -23.71 21.08
C ALA A 2 2.58 -23.75 22.59
N TRP A 3 2.28 -22.59 23.17
CA TRP A 3 2.00 -22.45 24.60
C TRP A 3 0.54 -21.99 24.73
N LEU A 4 -0.34 -22.93 25.10
CA LEU A 4 -1.65 -22.64 25.66
C LEU A 4 -1.46 -22.51 27.17
N LEU A 5 -1.87 -21.40 27.79
CA LEU A 5 -1.86 -21.32 29.25
C LEU A 5 -3.07 -20.63 29.85
N HIS A 6 -3.47 -21.28 30.95
CA HIS A 6 -4.52 -21.00 31.87
C HIS A 6 -4.19 -19.78 32.76
N LYS A 7 -5.27 -19.24 33.34
CA LYS A 7 -5.49 -17.92 33.94
C LYS A 7 -4.53 -17.36 35.03
N ASN A 8 -3.36 -17.92 35.34
CA ASN A 8 -2.59 -17.46 36.53
C ASN A 8 -1.05 -17.55 36.51
N GLN A 9 -0.39 -17.66 35.36
CA GLN A 9 1.06 -17.49 35.30
C GLN A 9 1.47 -16.61 34.12
N LYS A 10 2.44 -15.71 34.36
CA LYS A 10 3.06 -14.83 33.35
C LYS A 10 3.74 -15.68 32.27
N SER A 11 2.96 -16.14 31.29
CA SER A 11 3.48 -16.73 30.05
C SER A 11 3.39 -15.70 28.94
N ILE A 12 4.46 -15.58 28.17
CA ILE A 12 4.59 -14.62 27.07
C ILE A 12 3.98 -15.27 25.83
N ILE A 13 2.70 -15.02 25.57
CA ILE A 13 2.08 -15.38 24.29
C ILE A 13 2.77 -14.54 23.21
N PRO A 14 3.35 -15.14 22.15
CA PRO A 14 3.93 -14.36 21.07
C PRO A 14 2.83 -13.48 20.44
N ALA A 15 3.12 -12.20 20.26
CA ALA A 15 2.14 -11.19 19.86
C ALA A 15 1.35 -11.52 18.58
N ALA A 16 1.87 -12.42 17.73
CA ALA A 16 1.21 -12.92 16.52
C ALA A 16 -0.06 -13.74 16.80
N TYR A 17 -0.14 -14.40 17.96
CA TYR A 17 -1.24 -15.32 18.31
C TYR A 17 -2.30 -14.67 19.21
N LEU A 18 -2.04 -13.45 19.70
CA LEU A 18 -3.00 -12.74 20.54
C LEU A 18 -4.24 -12.39 19.73
N SER A 19 -5.42 -12.60 20.31
CA SER A 19 -6.68 -12.15 19.74
C SER A 19 -6.95 -10.66 20.01
N PRO A 20 -7.75 -9.95 19.20
CA PRO A 20 -8.09 -8.55 19.44
C PRO A 20 -8.65 -8.25 20.84
N GLU A 21 -9.40 -9.18 21.43
CA GLU A 21 -9.91 -9.09 22.80
C GLU A 21 -8.79 -9.21 23.83
N GLN A 22 -7.81 -10.11 23.65
CA GLN A 22 -6.63 -10.21 24.51
C GLN A 22 -5.75 -8.96 24.44
N ILE A 23 -5.64 -8.35 23.25
CA ILE A 23 -4.89 -7.09 23.05
C ILE A 23 -5.57 -5.92 23.78
N ARG A 24 -6.91 -5.92 23.82
CA ARG A 24 -7.71 -4.89 24.48
C ARG A 24 -7.92 -5.14 25.99
N GLY A 25 -7.51 -6.29 26.49
CA GLY A 25 -7.77 -6.70 27.89
C GLY A 25 -9.25 -6.98 28.15
N GLU A 26 -10.00 -7.35 27.12
CA GLU A 26 -11.40 -7.76 27.23
C GLU A 26 -11.50 -9.23 27.71
N ASP A 27 -12.72 -9.67 28.05
CA ASP A 27 -12.96 -11.05 28.48
C ASP A 27 -12.59 -12.06 27.39
N ILE A 28 -11.78 -13.04 27.80
CA ILE A 28 -11.29 -14.13 26.97
C ILE A 28 -12.28 -15.30 27.09
N ALA A 29 -12.62 -15.92 25.95
CA ALA A 29 -13.49 -17.09 25.92
C ALA A 29 -13.03 -18.12 24.86
N LYS A 30 -13.82 -19.17 24.65
CA LYS A 30 -13.48 -20.29 23.73
C LYS A 30 -13.20 -19.87 22.28
N TYR A 31 -13.80 -18.77 21.81
CA TYR A 31 -13.55 -18.21 20.48
C TYR A 31 -12.14 -17.63 20.34
N THR A 32 -11.47 -17.32 21.44
CA THR A 32 -10.09 -16.81 21.46
C THR A 32 -9.11 -17.91 21.07
N ASP A 33 -9.31 -19.13 21.60
CA ASP A 33 -8.49 -20.29 21.28
C ASP A 33 -8.69 -20.74 19.82
N ALA A 34 -9.92 -20.66 19.31
CA ALA A 34 -10.22 -20.95 17.91
C ALA A 34 -9.47 -20.00 16.95
N ARG A 35 -9.33 -18.72 17.31
CA ARG A 35 -8.56 -17.75 16.53
C ARG A 35 -7.06 -18.04 16.59
N ALA A 36 -6.51 -18.33 17.77
CA ALA A 36 -5.09 -18.66 17.91
C ALA A 36 -4.73 -19.89 17.06
N LEU A 37 -5.61 -20.89 17.05
CA LEU A 37 -5.48 -22.05 16.18
C LEU A 37 -5.54 -21.68 14.70
N ALA A 38 -6.46 -20.79 14.29
CA ALA A 38 -6.54 -20.33 12.90
C ALA A 38 -5.30 -19.55 12.44
N VAL A 39 -4.68 -18.77 13.32
CA VAL A 39 -3.38 -18.11 13.03
C VAL A 39 -2.31 -19.16 12.74
N LEU A 40 -2.28 -20.25 13.51
CA LEU A 40 -1.36 -21.37 13.30
C LEU A 40 -1.63 -22.06 11.95
N PHE A 41 -2.88 -22.39 11.63
CA PHE A 41 -3.25 -22.96 10.32
C PHE A 41 -2.87 -22.03 9.16
N TYR A 42 -3.10 -20.73 9.31
CA TYR A 42 -2.68 -19.74 8.31
C TYR A 42 -1.16 -19.83 8.09
N GLN A 43 -0.36 -19.85 9.15
CA GLN A 43 1.10 -19.93 9.05
C GLN A 43 1.57 -21.23 8.40
N LEU A 44 0.94 -22.36 8.71
CA LEU A 44 1.26 -23.65 8.10
C LEU A 44 0.98 -23.66 6.59
N LEU A 45 -0.06 -22.97 6.14
CA LEU A 45 -0.43 -22.90 4.73
C LEU A 45 0.36 -21.85 3.95
N ALA A 46 0.59 -20.68 4.57
CA ALA A 46 1.19 -19.53 3.91
C ALA A 46 2.71 -19.43 4.09
N GLY A 47 3.29 -20.18 5.04
CA GLY A 47 4.69 -20.05 5.44
C GLY A 47 5.03 -18.74 6.17
N ARG A 48 4.02 -17.92 6.48
CA ARG A 48 4.14 -16.57 7.06
C ARG A 48 2.95 -16.22 7.92
N ALA A 49 3.10 -15.26 8.83
CA ALA A 49 2.00 -14.79 9.68
C ALA A 49 0.89 -14.09 8.87
N PRO A 50 -0.37 -14.11 9.34
CA PRO A 50 -1.48 -13.39 8.69
C PRO A 50 -1.31 -11.88 8.69
N TYR A 51 -0.54 -11.36 9.67
CA TYR A 51 -0.26 -9.94 9.86
C TYR A 51 1.26 -9.73 9.99
N PRO A 52 2.02 -9.80 8.87
CA PRO A 52 3.46 -9.55 8.93
C PRO A 52 3.73 -8.13 9.43
N SER A 53 4.79 -7.92 10.22
CA SER A 53 5.15 -6.59 10.71
C SER A 53 6.61 -6.55 11.17
N VAL A 54 7.17 -5.35 11.23
CA VAL A 54 8.56 -5.11 11.67
C VAL A 54 8.74 -5.03 13.18
N ASN A 55 7.65 -4.84 13.96
CA ASN A 55 7.71 -4.80 15.42
C ASN A 55 6.40 -5.29 16.07
N ASN A 56 6.50 -5.73 17.33
CA ASN A 56 5.37 -6.32 18.06
C ASN A 56 4.18 -5.36 18.20
N LEU A 57 4.41 -4.06 18.42
CA LEU A 57 3.31 -3.09 18.55
C LEU A 57 2.53 -2.94 17.24
N GLN A 58 3.22 -2.86 16.10
CA GLN A 58 2.58 -2.83 14.78
C GLN A 58 1.85 -4.14 14.50
N MET A 59 2.39 -5.29 14.91
CA MET A 59 1.70 -6.58 14.78
C MET A 59 0.37 -6.56 15.51
N LEU A 60 0.35 -6.10 16.76
CA LEU A 60 -0.87 -6.02 17.59
C LEU A 60 -1.89 -5.04 16.97
N LEU A 61 -1.43 -3.90 16.47
CA LEU A 61 -2.29 -2.93 15.81
C LEU A 61 -2.90 -3.47 14.50
N ARG A 62 -2.11 -4.16 13.68
CA ARG A 62 -2.57 -4.79 12.42
C ARG A 62 -3.57 -5.91 12.71
N ASN A 63 -3.23 -6.80 13.65
CA ASN A 63 -4.06 -7.90 14.11
C ASN A 63 -5.41 -7.44 14.68
N SER A 64 -5.50 -6.20 15.19
CA SER A 64 -6.74 -5.63 15.70
C SER A 64 -7.62 -4.93 14.64
N ARG A 65 -7.07 -4.53 13.48
CA ARG A 65 -7.76 -3.59 12.57
C ARG A 65 -7.71 -3.97 11.09
N GLN A 66 -6.73 -4.75 10.65
CA GLN A 66 -6.50 -5.04 9.24
C GLN A 66 -6.99 -6.44 8.89
N ALA A 67 -7.47 -6.64 7.67
CA ALA A 67 -7.74 -7.98 7.17
C ALA A 67 -6.42 -8.76 7.06
N PRO A 68 -6.45 -10.10 7.27
CA PRO A 68 -5.28 -10.91 7.02
C PRO A 68 -4.90 -10.84 5.54
N GLU A 69 -3.62 -10.99 5.25
CA GLU A 69 -3.18 -11.12 3.86
C GLU A 69 -3.82 -12.37 3.20
N PRO A 70 -3.98 -12.38 1.87
CA PRO A 70 -4.57 -13.52 1.18
C PRO A 70 -3.68 -14.76 1.29
N LEU A 71 -4.31 -15.93 1.38
CA LEU A 71 -3.63 -17.23 1.38
C LEU A 71 -3.02 -17.53 -0.01
N PRO A 72 -2.02 -18.44 -0.09
CA PRO A 72 -1.38 -18.76 -1.37
C PRO A 72 -2.35 -19.30 -2.41
N ARG A 73 -2.05 -19.01 -3.68
CA ARG A 73 -2.77 -19.55 -4.84
C ARG A 73 -2.61 -21.08 -4.83
N GLY A 74 -3.73 -21.81 -4.79
CA GLY A 74 -3.75 -23.27 -4.64
C GLY A 74 -4.36 -23.76 -3.32
N THR A 75 -4.59 -22.86 -2.36
CA THR A 75 -5.37 -23.17 -1.17
C THR A 75 -6.81 -23.52 -1.56
N PRO A 76 -7.37 -24.67 -1.12
CA PRO A 76 -8.76 -25.00 -1.41
C PRO A 76 -9.72 -23.93 -0.87
N ALA A 77 -10.73 -23.55 -1.66
CA ALA A 77 -11.65 -22.46 -1.31
C ALA A 77 -12.33 -22.64 0.06
N TYR A 78 -12.72 -23.88 0.40
CA TYR A 78 -13.32 -24.17 1.71
C TYR A 78 -12.38 -23.84 2.87
N LEU A 79 -11.09 -24.06 2.71
CA LEU A 79 -10.09 -23.85 3.76
C LEU A 79 -9.84 -22.36 3.96
N GLU A 80 -9.79 -21.60 2.86
CA GLU A 80 -9.69 -20.14 2.88
C GLU A 80 -10.90 -19.52 3.59
N GLU A 81 -12.12 -19.98 3.31
CA GLU A 81 -13.33 -19.49 3.97
C GLU A 81 -13.34 -19.78 5.48
N ILE A 82 -12.96 -21.01 5.89
CA ILE A 82 -12.92 -21.40 7.31
C ILE A 82 -11.90 -20.57 8.08
N ILE A 83 -10.69 -20.41 7.53
CA ILE A 83 -9.64 -19.61 8.15
C ILE A 83 -10.05 -18.14 8.21
N THR A 84 -10.66 -17.61 7.14
CA THR A 84 -11.15 -16.23 7.11
C THR A 84 -12.23 -15.97 8.16
N LYS A 85 -13.17 -16.91 8.36
CA LYS A 85 -14.18 -16.83 9.42
C LYS A 85 -13.52 -16.83 10.80
N ALA A 86 -12.54 -17.70 11.04
CA ALA A 86 -11.87 -17.78 12.34
C ALA A 86 -10.97 -16.56 12.65
N LEU A 87 -10.44 -15.90 11.61
CA LEU A 87 -9.64 -14.68 11.71
C LEU A 87 -10.47 -13.38 11.73
N GLN A 88 -11.80 -13.44 11.88
CA GLN A 88 -12.62 -12.24 12.04
C GLN A 88 -12.26 -11.46 13.31
N HIS A 89 -12.31 -10.13 13.27
CA HIS A 89 -11.96 -9.31 14.44
C HIS A 89 -13.03 -9.37 15.53
N ASN A 90 -14.31 -9.45 15.14
CA ASN A 90 -15.41 -9.54 16.08
C ASN A 90 -15.64 -11.01 16.48
N PRO A 91 -15.57 -11.36 17.78
CA PRO A 91 -15.85 -12.72 18.27
C PRO A 91 -17.19 -13.30 17.80
N ALA A 92 -18.22 -12.46 17.63
CA ALA A 92 -19.55 -12.90 17.24
C ALA A 92 -19.63 -13.48 15.81
N TYR A 93 -18.62 -13.19 14.96
CA TYR A 93 -18.54 -13.68 13.59
C TYR A 93 -17.52 -14.80 13.40
N ARG A 94 -16.90 -15.26 14.49
CA ARG A 94 -15.96 -16.37 14.50
C ARG A 94 -16.66 -17.67 14.90
N HIS A 95 -15.92 -18.76 14.76
CA HIS A 95 -16.21 -20.00 15.46
C HIS A 95 -16.21 -19.77 16.97
N GLN A 96 -17.32 -20.13 17.60
CA GLN A 96 -17.50 -19.96 19.05
C GLN A 96 -16.68 -20.97 19.86
N SER A 97 -16.17 -22.02 19.21
CA SER A 97 -15.29 -23.02 19.83
C SER A 97 -14.38 -23.68 18.80
N VAL A 98 -13.29 -24.28 19.29
CA VAL A 98 -12.41 -25.15 18.49
C VAL A 98 -13.17 -26.34 17.90
N ARG A 99 -14.20 -26.84 18.58
CA ARG A 99 -15.06 -27.91 18.06
C ARG A 99 -15.78 -27.48 16.79
N GLU A 100 -16.41 -26.30 16.80
CA GLU A 100 -17.09 -25.74 15.62
C GLU A 100 -16.10 -25.57 14.46
N PHE A 101 -14.91 -25.02 14.74
CA PHE A 101 -13.83 -24.89 13.76
C PHE A 101 -13.41 -26.24 13.18
N SER A 102 -13.21 -27.26 14.03
CA SER A 102 -12.86 -28.61 13.59
C SER A 102 -13.99 -29.32 12.82
N GLY A 103 -15.24 -28.98 13.13
CA GLY A 103 -16.43 -29.47 12.45
C GLY A 103 -16.51 -28.94 11.03
N ASP A 104 -16.34 -27.63 10.84
CA ASP A 104 -16.29 -27.00 9.52
C ASP A 104 -15.13 -27.57 8.67
N LEU A 105 -13.96 -27.80 9.27
CA LEU A 105 -12.81 -28.42 8.58
C LEU A 105 -13.12 -29.86 8.11
N ARG A 106 -13.79 -30.66 8.94
CA ARG A 106 -14.18 -32.04 8.59
C ARG A 106 -15.28 -32.07 7.53
N ALA A 107 -16.23 -31.15 7.62
CA ALA A 107 -17.33 -31.03 6.66
C ALA A 107 -16.90 -30.40 5.32
N GLN A 108 -15.68 -29.83 5.26
CA GLN A 108 -15.16 -29.07 4.12
C GLN A 108 -16.14 -27.96 3.65
N LYS A 109 -16.92 -27.44 4.59
CA LYS A 109 -17.95 -26.43 4.36
C LYS A 109 -18.03 -25.56 5.59
N VAL A 110 -18.24 -24.27 5.40
CA VAL A 110 -18.54 -23.37 6.50
C VAL A 110 -20.01 -23.51 6.86
N SER A 111 -20.32 -23.73 8.14
CA SER A 111 -21.71 -23.79 8.63
C SER A 111 -22.50 -22.48 8.43
N MET A 112 -21.84 -21.38 8.08
CA MET A 112 -22.44 -20.08 7.75
C MET A 112 -21.60 -19.34 6.68
N PRO A 113 -22.13 -19.02 5.49
CA PRO A 113 -21.34 -18.43 4.40
C PRO A 113 -20.73 -17.07 4.77
N VAL A 114 -19.46 -16.85 4.41
CA VAL A 114 -18.72 -15.58 4.67
C VAL A 114 -19.41 -14.36 4.05
N THR A 115 -20.18 -14.57 2.98
CA THR A 115 -20.96 -13.54 2.28
C THR A 115 -22.07 -12.93 3.15
N GLU A 116 -22.79 -13.75 3.95
CA GLU A 116 -23.79 -13.25 4.90
C GLU A 116 -23.15 -12.54 6.11
N LEU A 117 -21.95 -12.99 6.53
CA LEU A 117 -21.20 -12.34 7.61
C LEU A 117 -20.71 -10.94 7.21
N ARG A 118 -20.23 -10.77 5.96
CA ARG A 118 -19.85 -9.46 5.41
C ARG A 118 -21.03 -8.50 5.31
N GLN A 119 -22.22 -8.99 4.94
CA GLN A 119 -23.45 -8.18 4.92
C GLN A 119 -23.89 -7.77 6.33
N ARG A 120 -23.92 -8.70 7.29
CA ARG A 120 -24.26 -8.39 8.70
C ARG A 120 -23.25 -7.46 9.39
N GLU A 121 -21.98 -7.50 8.99
CA GLU A 121 -20.94 -6.60 9.48
C GLU A 121 -21.06 -5.19 8.87
N ALA A 122 -21.50 -5.09 7.61
CA ALA A 122 -21.88 -3.81 6.99
C ALA A 122 -23.14 -3.22 7.64
N ASP A 123 -24.12 -4.05 8.01
CA ASP A 123 -25.38 -3.62 8.62
C ASP A 123 -25.20 -3.09 10.05
N LYS A 124 -24.21 -3.58 10.82
CA LYS A 124 -23.87 -3.07 12.17
C LYS A 124 -23.08 -1.76 12.20
N LYS A 125 -22.71 -1.18 11.04
CA LYS A 125 -22.14 0.18 10.99
C LYS A 125 -23.21 1.29 11.10
N ASN A 126 -24.49 0.94 11.23
CA ASN A 126 -25.53 1.86 11.71
C ASN A 126 -25.72 1.69 13.24
N PRO A 127 -25.49 2.74 14.05
CA PRO A 127 -25.59 2.64 15.51
C PRO A 127 -27.05 2.57 15.99
N LEU A 128 -27.36 1.64 16.90
CA LEU A 128 -28.55 1.71 17.76
C LEU A 128 -28.25 2.53 19.02
N PRO A 129 -29.27 3.22 19.58
CA PRO A 129 -29.12 4.40 20.42
C PRO A 129 -28.71 4.08 21.86
N SER A 130 -27.96 5.00 22.47
CA SER A 130 -27.67 5.05 23.91
C SER A 130 -28.95 5.33 24.74
N PRO A 131 -29.06 4.80 25.97
CA PRO A 131 -30.17 5.11 26.88
C PRO A 131 -30.01 6.51 27.52
N PRO A 132 -31.11 7.13 28.01
CA PRO A 132 -31.20 8.59 28.13
C PRO A 132 -30.79 9.12 29.52
N PRO A 133 -30.35 10.39 29.57
CA PRO A 133 -30.78 11.31 30.62
C PRO A 133 -31.69 12.40 30.04
N ASN A 134 -32.77 12.63 30.77
CA ASN A 134 -33.92 13.44 30.42
C ASN A 134 -33.62 14.96 30.46
N SER A 135 -34.47 15.72 29.75
CA SER A 135 -34.73 17.17 29.82
C SER A 135 -33.73 18.19 29.22
N ALA A 136 -33.90 18.51 27.92
CA ALA A 136 -34.17 19.89 27.43
C ALA A 136 -34.31 19.90 25.88
N LYS A 137 -35.36 20.59 25.38
CA LYS A 137 -36.02 20.49 24.07
C LYS A 137 -35.16 20.83 22.81
N PRO A 138 -35.31 20.08 21.70
CA PRO A 138 -34.89 20.50 20.35
C PRO A 138 -36.04 21.07 19.50
N ARG A 139 -35.70 22.02 18.61
CA ARG A 139 -36.59 22.72 17.65
C ARG A 139 -36.90 21.85 16.42
N GLU A 140 -38.17 21.84 16.03
CA GLU A 140 -38.76 21.10 14.93
C GLU A 140 -38.95 22.03 13.71
N TYR A 141 -38.40 21.67 12.54
CA TYR A 141 -38.73 22.32 11.27
C TYR A 141 -39.63 21.38 10.45
N ALA A 142 -40.89 21.77 10.34
CA ALA A 142 -41.93 21.10 9.60
C ALA A 142 -41.79 21.34 8.07
N LYS A 143 -42.15 20.31 7.32
CA LYS A 143 -42.30 20.30 5.86
C LYS A 143 -43.42 21.27 5.42
N MET A 144 -43.27 21.89 4.25
CA MET A 144 -44.33 22.67 3.59
C MET A 144 -44.60 22.20 2.15
N PRO A 145 -45.86 22.28 1.67
CA PRO A 145 -46.33 21.78 0.36
C PRO A 145 -46.22 22.81 -0.78
N PRO A 146 -46.45 22.43 -2.06
CA PRO A 146 -46.42 23.35 -3.20
C PRO A 146 -47.77 24.08 -3.40
N LYS A 147 -47.74 25.34 -3.88
CA LYS A 147 -48.93 26.11 -4.29
C LYS A 147 -48.76 26.78 -5.67
N GLN A 148 -49.86 26.76 -6.42
CA GLN A 148 -50.10 27.32 -7.76
C GLN A 148 -50.12 28.87 -7.79
N PRO A 149 -50.01 29.51 -8.97
CA PRO A 149 -50.12 30.95 -9.13
C PRO A 149 -51.54 31.41 -9.51
N LEU A 150 -51.96 32.56 -8.98
CA LEU A 150 -53.16 33.30 -9.40
C LEU A 150 -52.87 34.81 -9.43
N ALA A 151 -53.52 35.45 -10.39
CA ALA A 151 -53.25 36.76 -10.94
C ALA A 151 -53.75 37.97 -10.13
N GLY A 152 -53.19 39.15 -10.42
CA GLY A 152 -54.02 40.28 -10.90
C GLY A 152 -53.96 41.62 -10.15
N LYS A 153 -53.82 42.67 -10.97
CA LYS A 153 -54.26 44.10 -10.85
C LYS A 153 -53.33 45.06 -10.08
N GLN A 154 -52.70 46.05 -10.73
CA GLN A 154 -53.14 47.26 -11.45
C GLN A 154 -53.42 48.46 -10.51
N GLU A 155 -52.84 49.62 -10.84
CA GLU A 155 -53.36 51.02 -10.80
C GLU A 155 -52.18 51.98 -11.09
N ARG A 156 -52.24 53.16 -11.73
CA ARG A 156 -53.21 53.98 -12.51
C ARG A 156 -52.43 55.21 -13.02
N LYS A 157 -52.76 55.75 -14.21
CA LYS A 157 -53.21 57.15 -14.47
C LYS A 157 -53.23 57.50 -15.98
N MET A 158 -54.24 58.31 -16.34
CA MET A 158 -54.64 58.93 -17.63
C MET A 158 -54.16 60.42 -17.67
N PRO A 159 -54.46 61.25 -18.71
CA PRO A 159 -54.45 61.09 -20.19
C PRO A 159 -53.86 62.35 -20.91
N LEU A 160 -53.77 62.35 -22.25
CA LEU A 160 -54.00 63.47 -23.23
C LEU A 160 -53.38 63.14 -24.63
N PRO A 161 -53.77 63.80 -25.73
CA PRO A 161 -54.28 63.14 -26.94
C PRO A 161 -53.37 63.17 -28.19
N GLU A 162 -53.67 62.23 -29.09
CA GLU A 162 -53.65 62.25 -30.58
C GLU A 162 -52.64 63.16 -31.33
N GLU A 163 -51.70 62.55 -32.08
CA GLU A 163 -51.77 62.50 -33.56
C GLU A 163 -50.54 61.81 -34.19
N GLU A 164 -50.86 60.91 -35.13
CA GLU A 164 -50.25 60.73 -36.46
C GLU A 164 -48.71 60.82 -36.63
N ASN A 165 -48.06 59.66 -36.85
CA ASN A 165 -46.97 59.62 -37.82
C ASN A 165 -46.66 58.21 -38.35
N ILE A 166 -46.67 58.11 -39.67
CA ILE A 166 -46.50 56.93 -40.52
C ILE A 166 -45.08 56.37 -40.40
N LYS A 167 -44.92 55.07 -40.08
CA LYS A 167 -43.65 54.33 -40.24
C LYS A 167 -43.88 52.92 -40.82
N PRO A 168 -42.94 52.44 -41.66
CA PRO A 168 -43.24 51.61 -42.82
C PRO A 168 -43.57 50.14 -42.49
N ARG A 169 -44.25 49.50 -43.45
CA ARG A 169 -44.65 48.09 -43.51
C ARG A 169 -43.56 47.17 -42.93
N LYS A 170 -43.87 46.48 -41.82
CA LYS A 170 -43.04 45.39 -41.26
C LYS A 170 -43.07 44.18 -42.22
N PRO A 171 -41.92 43.54 -42.52
CA PRO A 171 -41.87 42.30 -43.27
C PRO A 171 -42.47 41.13 -42.46
N SER A 172 -42.95 40.10 -43.16
CA SER A 172 -43.72 39.00 -42.57
C SER A 172 -42.96 38.23 -41.48
N PRO A 173 -43.65 37.70 -40.45
CA PRO A 173 -43.06 37.08 -39.25
C PRO A 173 -42.16 35.85 -39.49
N SER A 174 -42.13 35.29 -40.70
CA SER A 174 -41.22 34.22 -41.09
C SER A 174 -39.81 34.70 -41.46
N GLN A 175 -39.61 35.98 -41.82
CA GLN A 175 -38.29 36.51 -42.22
C GLN A 175 -37.46 37.03 -41.04
N GLU A 176 -38.12 37.54 -40.00
CA GLU A 176 -37.46 38.10 -38.82
C GLU A 176 -36.86 36.99 -37.92
N LEU A 177 -37.54 35.84 -37.83
CA LEU A 177 -37.01 34.63 -37.20
C LEU A 177 -35.82 34.04 -37.97
N LEU A 178 -35.88 33.99 -39.30
CA LEU A 178 -34.76 33.55 -40.13
C LEU A 178 -33.52 34.44 -39.95
N ARG A 179 -33.71 35.76 -39.80
CA ARG A 179 -32.62 36.72 -39.58
C ARG A 179 -32.01 36.62 -38.18
N GLN A 180 -32.80 36.32 -37.15
CA GLN A 180 -32.28 36.10 -35.80
C GLN A 180 -31.54 34.76 -35.68
N VAL A 181 -32.10 33.69 -36.27
CA VAL A 181 -31.44 32.37 -36.29
C VAL A 181 -30.15 32.42 -37.12
N SER A 182 -30.13 33.13 -38.26
CA SER A 182 -28.92 33.29 -39.06
C SER A 182 -27.85 34.12 -38.34
N PHE A 183 -28.24 35.12 -37.55
CA PHE A 183 -27.31 35.90 -36.73
C PHE A 183 -26.64 35.04 -35.65
N TYR A 184 -27.41 34.25 -34.89
CA TYR A 184 -26.82 33.36 -33.87
C TYR A 184 -26.05 32.19 -34.48
N ALA A 185 -26.47 31.68 -35.64
CA ALA A 185 -25.71 30.67 -36.38
C ALA A 185 -24.37 31.24 -36.87
N LEU A 186 -24.35 32.46 -37.42
CA LEU A 186 -23.11 33.15 -37.81
C LEU A 186 -22.23 33.47 -36.59
N LEU A 187 -22.81 33.88 -35.46
CA LEU A 187 -22.07 34.10 -34.22
C LEU A 187 -21.47 32.81 -33.67
N GLY A 188 -22.19 31.69 -33.76
CA GLY A 188 -21.71 30.36 -33.39
C GLY A 188 -20.57 29.88 -34.30
N ILE A 189 -20.69 30.06 -35.62
CA ILE A 189 -19.64 29.75 -36.59
C ILE A 189 -18.41 30.64 -36.35
N PHE A 190 -18.62 31.93 -36.06
CA PHE A 190 -17.53 32.86 -35.75
C PHE A 190 -16.84 32.50 -34.43
N ALA A 191 -17.59 32.16 -33.38
CA ALA A 191 -17.03 31.72 -32.10
C ALA A 191 -16.28 30.39 -32.24
N ALA A 192 -16.79 29.44 -33.03
CA ALA A 192 -16.11 28.19 -33.33
C ALA A 192 -14.83 28.43 -34.17
N GLY A 193 -14.90 29.30 -35.17
CA GLY A 193 -13.74 29.72 -35.96
C GLY A 193 -12.68 30.43 -35.12
N LEU A 194 -13.09 31.28 -34.19
CA LEU A 194 -12.21 31.95 -33.24
C LEU A 194 -11.58 30.96 -32.26
N ALA A 195 -12.35 30.00 -31.74
CA ALA A 195 -11.83 28.94 -30.89
C ALA A 195 -10.82 28.05 -31.65
N LEU A 196 -11.09 27.71 -32.92
CA LEU A 196 -10.16 26.98 -33.78
C LEU A 196 -8.92 27.81 -34.12
N PHE A 197 -9.06 29.11 -34.35
CA PHE A 197 -7.94 30.02 -34.59
C PHE A 197 -7.07 30.17 -33.35
N ILE A 198 -7.68 30.39 -32.17
CA ILE A 198 -6.96 30.43 -30.89
C ILE A 198 -6.27 29.10 -30.65
N ASN A 199 -6.92 27.96 -30.87
CA ASN A 199 -6.31 26.64 -30.72
C ASN A 199 -5.16 26.44 -31.72
N ALA A 200 -5.31 26.85 -32.98
CA ALA A 200 -4.27 26.76 -33.99
C ALA A 200 -3.05 27.65 -33.66
N VAL A 201 -3.28 28.90 -33.23
CA VAL A 201 -2.22 29.83 -32.81
C VAL A 201 -1.54 29.33 -31.54
N PHE A 202 -2.31 28.87 -30.56
CA PHE A 202 -1.79 28.29 -29.32
C PHE A 202 -0.97 27.02 -29.60
N PHE A 203 -1.47 26.13 -30.44
CA PHE A 203 -0.78 24.90 -30.83
C PHE A 203 0.52 25.18 -31.60
N ASN A 204 0.53 26.16 -32.51
CA ASN A 204 1.74 26.57 -33.23
C ASN A 204 2.76 27.28 -32.33
N TYR A 205 2.32 28.13 -31.41
CA TYR A 205 3.20 28.85 -30.50
C TYR A 205 3.91 27.91 -29.51
N PHE A 206 3.21 26.90 -28.99
CA PHE A 206 3.79 25.95 -28.04
C PHE A 206 4.59 24.81 -28.67
N ASN A 207 4.38 24.49 -29.96
CA ASN A 207 5.08 23.39 -30.64
C ASN A 207 6.33 23.80 -31.44
N SER A 208 6.69 25.08 -31.49
CA SER A 208 7.80 25.59 -32.31
C SER A 208 9.16 25.66 -31.58
N VAL A 209 9.39 24.84 -30.55
CA VAL A 209 10.71 24.82 -29.88
C VAL A 209 11.71 24.07 -30.78
N PRO A 210 12.84 24.70 -31.18
CA PRO A 210 13.87 24.06 -31.98
C PRO A 210 14.35 22.78 -31.29
N ARG A 211 14.64 21.75 -32.10
CA ARG A 211 15.18 20.49 -31.63
C ARG A 211 16.69 20.49 -31.84
N ILE A 212 17.42 20.09 -30.81
CA ILE A 212 18.89 20.15 -30.75
C ILE A 212 19.38 18.77 -30.31
N GLU A 213 20.45 18.29 -30.92
CA GLU A 213 21.12 17.05 -30.52
C GLU A 213 22.00 17.30 -29.29
N ILE A 214 21.96 16.36 -28.33
CA ILE A 214 22.84 16.42 -27.17
C ILE A 214 24.26 16.09 -27.64
N PRO A 215 25.24 17.01 -27.53
CA PRO A 215 26.62 16.73 -27.89
C PRO A 215 27.20 15.63 -27.00
N ASP A 216 28.17 14.88 -27.53
CA ASP A 216 28.92 13.93 -26.72
C ASP A 216 29.84 14.67 -25.76
N VAL A 217 29.57 14.50 -24.47
CA VAL A 217 30.33 15.11 -23.37
C VAL A 217 30.87 14.05 -22.41
N LEU A 218 30.83 12.77 -22.80
CA LEU A 218 31.43 11.69 -22.03
C LEU A 218 32.94 11.88 -21.95
N ASN A 219 33.54 11.58 -20.78
CA ASN A 219 34.96 11.77 -20.52
C ASN A 219 35.47 13.21 -20.70
N LEU A 220 34.59 14.21 -20.58
CA LEU A 220 35.01 15.61 -20.41
C LEU A 220 34.94 16.03 -18.94
N PRO A 221 35.76 17.00 -18.51
CA PRO A 221 35.58 17.67 -17.24
C PRO A 221 34.16 18.22 -17.10
N VAL A 222 33.57 18.13 -15.90
CA VAL A 222 32.20 18.61 -15.62
C VAL A 222 32.00 20.08 -16.03
N GLU A 223 33.02 20.91 -15.84
CA GLU A 223 32.98 22.33 -16.18
C GLU A 223 32.90 22.55 -17.70
N GLU A 224 33.75 21.86 -18.46
CA GLU A 224 33.77 21.91 -19.92
C GLU A 224 32.46 21.37 -20.51
N ALA A 225 31.98 20.23 -20.01
CA ALA A 225 30.70 19.67 -20.42
C ALA A 225 29.52 20.63 -20.16
N ASN A 226 29.55 21.37 -19.05
CA ASN A 226 28.51 22.34 -18.71
C ASN A 226 28.51 23.54 -19.66
N ILE A 227 29.70 24.01 -20.07
CA ILE A 227 29.84 25.09 -21.05
C ILE A 227 29.29 24.63 -22.40
N LEU A 228 29.76 23.49 -22.91
CA LEU A 228 29.34 22.94 -24.20
C LEU A 228 27.82 22.72 -24.30
N LEU A 229 27.21 22.14 -23.27
CA LEU A 229 25.76 21.91 -23.24
C LEU A 229 24.97 23.22 -23.20
N LYS A 230 25.44 24.23 -22.47
CA LYS A 230 24.80 25.56 -22.42
C LYS A 230 24.92 26.32 -23.73
N GLU A 231 26.06 26.22 -24.41
CA GLU A 231 26.27 26.81 -25.74
C GLU A 231 25.28 26.22 -26.77
N GLN A 232 24.98 24.92 -26.65
CA GLN A 232 23.93 24.26 -27.44
C GLN A 232 22.51 24.63 -26.99
N GLY A 233 22.32 25.56 -26.05
CA GLY A 233 21.01 26.00 -25.58
C GLY A 233 20.29 24.97 -24.71
N LEU A 234 21.04 24.10 -24.01
CA LEU A 234 20.51 23.13 -23.05
C LEU A 234 20.75 23.63 -21.62
N ARG A 235 19.86 23.25 -20.70
CA ARG A 235 20.00 23.60 -19.27
C ARG A 235 20.66 22.47 -18.52
N VAL A 236 21.80 22.70 -17.90
CA VAL A 236 22.53 21.64 -17.19
C VAL A 236 22.17 21.63 -15.71
N LYS A 237 21.96 20.43 -15.16
CA LYS A 237 21.89 20.19 -13.71
C LYS A 237 22.90 19.12 -13.32
N PHE A 238 23.58 19.32 -12.21
CA PHE A 238 24.42 18.28 -11.64
C PHE A 238 23.54 17.20 -11.00
N GLY A 239 23.67 15.97 -11.51
CA GLY A 239 22.91 14.79 -11.09
C GLY A 239 23.52 14.06 -9.89
N GLY A 240 24.80 14.34 -9.59
CA GLY A 240 25.55 13.68 -8.52
C GLY A 240 26.82 13.01 -9.02
N TYR A 241 27.49 12.32 -8.12
CA TYR A 241 28.66 11.50 -8.43
C TYR A 241 28.27 10.03 -8.64
N ILE A 242 28.99 9.36 -9.53
CA ILE A 242 28.91 7.92 -9.77
C ILE A 242 30.29 7.34 -9.48
N ASN A 243 30.32 6.26 -8.69
CA ASN A 243 31.55 5.52 -8.44
C ASN A 243 32.02 4.86 -9.75
N ASN A 244 33.16 5.28 -10.28
CA ASN A 244 33.73 4.70 -11.49
C ASN A 244 35.26 4.74 -11.41
N THR A 245 35.91 3.57 -11.51
CA THR A 245 37.37 3.45 -11.44
C THR A 245 38.05 3.55 -12.80
N SER A 246 37.29 3.50 -13.91
CA SER A 246 37.78 3.61 -15.28
C SER A 246 37.88 5.06 -15.77
N VAL A 247 37.15 5.99 -15.16
CA VAL A 247 37.07 7.41 -15.58
C VAL A 247 37.69 8.30 -14.52
N THR A 248 38.52 9.26 -14.93
CA THR A 248 39.17 10.23 -14.04
C THR A 248 38.16 10.97 -13.14
N PRO A 249 38.48 11.23 -11.85
CA PRO A 249 37.59 11.97 -10.97
C PRO A 249 37.17 13.32 -11.55
N ASN A 250 35.92 13.72 -11.33
CA ASN A 250 35.31 14.95 -11.87
C ASN A 250 35.15 15.00 -13.40
N TYR A 251 35.18 13.85 -14.07
CA TYR A 251 34.82 13.74 -15.49
C TYR A 251 33.41 13.17 -15.65
N VAL A 252 32.70 13.55 -16.70
CA VAL A 252 31.33 13.09 -16.94
C VAL A 252 31.31 11.60 -17.33
N VAL A 253 30.60 10.80 -16.53
CA VAL A 253 30.43 9.35 -16.73
C VAL A 253 29.10 9.04 -17.40
N ALA A 254 28.06 9.80 -17.07
CA ALA A 254 26.73 9.58 -17.60
C ALA A 254 25.99 10.90 -17.76
N VAL A 255 25.10 10.92 -18.76
CA VAL A 255 24.25 12.06 -19.07
C VAL A 255 22.82 11.57 -19.27
N THR A 256 21.85 12.33 -18.76
CA THR A 256 20.43 12.02 -18.94
C THR A 256 19.67 13.25 -19.42
N PRO A 257 19.05 13.23 -20.62
CA PRO A 257 19.06 12.14 -21.62
C PRO A 257 20.46 11.86 -22.22
N GLU A 258 20.66 10.66 -22.79
CA GLU A 258 21.94 10.22 -23.37
C GLU A 258 22.42 11.12 -24.52
N ALA A 259 23.74 11.18 -24.72
CA ALA A 259 24.35 11.89 -25.85
C ALA A 259 23.82 11.37 -27.21
N GLY A 260 23.78 12.25 -28.20
CA GLY A 260 23.21 11.97 -29.54
C GLY A 260 21.68 11.98 -29.61
N ARG A 261 20.95 12.07 -28.48
CA ARG A 261 19.50 12.24 -28.49
C ARG A 261 19.11 13.64 -28.95
N VAL A 262 18.07 13.72 -29.79
CA VAL A 262 17.41 14.97 -30.16
C VAL A 262 16.43 15.39 -29.06
N VAL A 263 16.65 16.55 -28.46
CA VAL A 263 15.78 17.13 -27.42
C VAL A 263 15.32 18.54 -27.80
N LYS A 264 14.24 19.03 -27.17
CA LYS A 264 13.84 20.43 -27.33
C LYS A 264 14.89 21.35 -26.70
N LYS A 265 15.13 22.52 -27.30
CA LYS A 265 15.88 23.63 -26.69
C LYS A 265 15.37 23.92 -25.27
N ASP A 266 16.26 24.34 -24.38
CA ASP A 266 16.02 24.57 -22.94
C ASP A 266 15.67 23.33 -22.10
N ARG A 267 15.75 22.12 -22.67
CA ARG A 267 15.61 20.88 -21.91
C ARG A 267 16.68 20.79 -20.84
N ILE A 268 16.28 20.30 -19.66
CA ILE A 268 17.21 20.00 -18.57
C ILE A 268 17.95 18.69 -18.88
N VAL A 269 19.27 18.77 -18.97
CA VAL A 269 20.20 17.65 -19.08
C VAL A 269 20.90 17.49 -17.74
N LYS A 270 20.82 16.28 -17.17
CA LYS A 270 21.54 15.93 -15.94
C LYS A 270 22.87 15.32 -16.30
N ILE A 271 23.95 15.82 -15.71
CA ILE A 271 25.30 15.26 -15.85
C ILE A 271 25.73 14.59 -14.54
N TYR A 272 26.39 13.45 -14.65
CA TYR A 272 26.90 12.70 -13.52
C TYR A 272 28.41 12.56 -13.64
N ALA A 273 29.14 12.87 -12.57
CA ALA A 273 30.60 12.87 -12.58
C ALA A 273 31.18 11.60 -11.94
N SER A 274 32.35 11.19 -12.41
CA SER A 274 33.13 10.12 -11.79
C SER A 274 33.63 10.58 -10.43
N GLN A 275 33.48 9.72 -9.43
CA GLN A 275 34.19 9.82 -8.16
C GLN A 275 35.05 8.57 -7.99
N GLN A 276 36.31 8.77 -7.62
CA GLN A 276 37.18 7.71 -7.14
C GLN A 276 36.63 7.23 -5.81
N SER A 277 36.03 6.03 -5.82
CA SER A 277 35.75 5.30 -4.60
C SER A 277 37.02 4.57 -4.22
N GLU A 278 37.47 4.68 -2.97
CA GLU A 278 38.43 3.72 -2.42
C GLU A 278 37.79 2.33 -2.62
N GLU A 279 38.39 1.47 -3.46
CA GLU A 279 37.87 0.12 -3.67
C GLU A 279 38.04 -0.65 -2.36
N LEU A 280 36.94 -0.77 -1.61
CA LEU A 280 36.88 -1.61 -0.42
C LEU A 280 36.33 -2.98 -0.81
N SER A 281 36.72 -4.00 -0.07
CA SER A 281 36.12 -5.34 -0.22
C SER A 281 35.04 -5.52 0.83
N ALA A 282 33.90 -6.06 0.40
CA ALA A 282 32.79 -6.37 1.29
C ALA A 282 33.22 -7.41 2.35
N PRO A 283 33.08 -7.12 3.65
CA PRO A 283 33.37 -8.08 4.70
C PRO A 283 32.42 -9.28 4.63
N ASN A 284 32.87 -10.44 5.12
CA ASN A 284 32.00 -11.59 5.29
C ASN A 284 31.20 -11.45 6.58
N LEU A 285 29.89 -11.28 6.44
CA LEU A 285 28.91 -11.13 7.52
C LEU A 285 28.07 -12.41 7.71
N VAL A 286 28.14 -13.36 6.78
CA VAL A 286 27.35 -14.60 6.83
C VAL A 286 27.72 -15.42 8.06
N GLY A 287 26.72 -15.89 8.80
CA GLY A 287 26.87 -16.61 10.06
C GLY A 287 27.07 -15.72 11.30
N TYR A 288 27.31 -14.42 11.12
CA TYR A 288 27.35 -13.47 12.24
C TYR A 288 25.95 -12.94 12.58
N THR A 289 25.77 -12.52 13.83
CA THR A 289 24.61 -11.71 14.23
C THR A 289 24.82 -10.25 13.87
N LEU A 290 23.76 -9.45 13.83
CA LEU A 290 23.88 -8.00 13.58
C LEU A 290 24.83 -7.31 14.57
N GLN A 291 24.83 -7.72 15.84
CA GLN A 291 25.68 -7.13 16.87
C GLN A 291 27.17 -7.41 16.60
N THR A 292 27.49 -8.62 16.16
CA THR A 292 28.86 -9.00 15.80
C THR A 292 29.27 -8.49 14.41
N ALA A 293 28.32 -8.34 13.48
CA ALA A 293 28.55 -7.87 12.12
C ALA A 293 28.76 -6.35 12.04
N ALA A 294 28.07 -5.58 12.88
CA ALA A 294 28.12 -4.12 12.90
C ALA A 294 29.53 -3.51 12.88
N PRO A 295 30.51 -3.94 13.71
CA PRO A 295 31.85 -3.36 13.70
C PRO A 295 32.59 -3.58 12.36
N PHE A 296 32.42 -4.72 11.70
CA PHE A 296 33.09 -5.02 10.42
C PHE A 296 32.66 -4.07 9.30
N VAL A 297 31.41 -3.61 9.36
CA VAL A 297 30.81 -2.74 8.37
C VAL A 297 31.08 -1.26 8.73
N ALA A 298 31.02 -0.91 10.01
CA ALA A 298 31.28 0.44 10.51
C ALA A 298 32.74 0.89 10.25
N ASP A 299 33.73 0.01 10.45
CA ASP A 299 35.15 0.27 10.18
C ASP A 299 35.40 0.72 8.73
N ARG A 300 34.59 0.21 7.79
CA ARG A 300 34.67 0.50 6.36
C ARG A 300 33.73 1.63 5.92
N SER A 301 33.08 2.32 6.86
CA SER A 301 32.02 3.30 6.60
C SER A 301 30.89 2.75 5.72
N LEU A 302 30.64 1.45 5.78
CA LEU A 302 29.53 0.78 5.10
C LEU A 302 28.31 0.78 6.02
N THR A 303 27.15 0.38 5.50
CA THR A 303 25.93 0.20 6.32
C THR A 303 25.24 -1.12 6.03
N ILE A 304 24.56 -1.69 7.03
CA ILE A 304 23.78 -2.93 6.86
C ILE A 304 22.32 -2.56 6.64
N ASN A 305 21.68 -3.19 5.65
CA ASN A 305 20.24 -3.09 5.41
C ASN A 305 19.61 -4.49 5.45
N ILE A 306 18.52 -4.65 6.19
CA ILE A 306 17.84 -5.94 6.31
C ILE A 306 16.77 -6.00 5.21
N THR A 307 16.93 -6.91 4.26
CA THR A 307 15.99 -7.05 3.15
C THR A 307 14.87 -8.03 3.46
N GLU A 308 15.20 -9.13 4.15
CA GLU A 308 14.26 -10.21 4.40
C GLU A 308 14.64 -11.01 5.66
N ARG A 309 13.68 -11.77 6.18
CA ARG A 309 13.90 -12.80 7.18
C ARG A 309 13.33 -14.13 6.70
N LEU A 310 14.13 -15.19 6.77
CA LEU A 310 13.78 -16.53 6.29
C LEU A 310 14.17 -17.59 7.33
N PHE A 311 13.49 -18.73 7.33
CA PHE A 311 13.96 -19.90 8.08
C PHE A 311 15.21 -20.48 7.40
N SER A 312 16.17 -20.91 8.21
CA SER A 312 17.40 -21.54 7.72
C SER A 312 17.57 -22.92 8.32
N ASN A 313 17.94 -23.88 7.48
CA ASN A 313 18.34 -25.21 7.93
C ASN A 313 19.78 -25.27 8.48
N LYS A 314 20.52 -24.16 8.42
CA LYS A 314 21.95 -24.10 8.75
C LYS A 314 22.28 -23.03 9.78
N TYR A 315 21.61 -21.88 9.72
CA TYR A 315 21.92 -20.72 10.56
C TYR A 315 20.89 -20.57 11.68
N PRO A 316 21.31 -20.55 12.96
CA PRO A 316 20.45 -20.22 14.10
C PRO A 316 19.75 -18.86 13.99
N LEU A 317 18.75 -18.67 14.84
CA LEU A 317 17.99 -17.43 14.95
C LEU A 317 18.90 -16.19 15.05
N ASN A 318 18.56 -15.13 14.31
CA ASN A 318 19.25 -13.84 14.26
C ASN A 318 20.66 -13.84 13.64
N GLN A 319 21.10 -14.93 13.03
CA GLN A 319 22.31 -14.93 12.19
C GLN A 319 22.01 -14.52 10.75
N ILE A 320 22.98 -13.91 10.09
CA ILE A 320 22.89 -13.56 8.66
C ILE A 320 23.03 -14.83 7.83
N ILE A 321 22.01 -15.12 7.03
CA ILE A 321 21.97 -16.26 6.10
C ILE A 321 22.74 -15.94 4.83
N GLU A 322 22.51 -14.73 4.31
CA GLU A 322 22.99 -14.30 3.01
C GLU A 322 23.25 -12.80 3.05
N GLN A 323 24.20 -12.35 2.23
CA GLN A 323 24.51 -10.94 2.03
C GLN A 323 24.66 -10.63 0.55
N GLN A 324 24.37 -9.37 0.19
CA GLN A 324 24.68 -8.80 -1.10
C GLN A 324 25.10 -7.33 -0.93
N PRO A 325 26.26 -6.89 -1.43
CA PRO A 325 27.29 -7.63 -2.18
C PRO A 325 27.91 -8.82 -1.44
N GLY A 326 28.33 -9.84 -2.19
CA GLY A 326 28.95 -11.06 -1.66
C GLY A 326 30.28 -10.80 -0.97
N ALA A 327 30.73 -11.71 -0.11
CA ALA A 327 31.99 -11.54 0.61
C ALA A 327 33.18 -11.39 -0.38
N GLY A 328 33.98 -10.34 -0.21
CA GLY A 328 35.10 -10.02 -1.10
C GLY A 328 34.75 -9.22 -2.35
N GLU A 329 33.47 -9.00 -2.65
CA GLU A 329 33.06 -8.15 -3.77
C GLU A 329 33.45 -6.69 -3.54
N LYS A 330 33.66 -5.95 -4.64
CA LYS A 330 34.06 -4.54 -4.59
C LYS A 330 32.88 -3.67 -4.15
N VAL A 331 33.10 -2.85 -3.13
CA VAL A 331 32.15 -1.89 -2.59
C VAL A 331 32.81 -0.55 -2.35
N GLY A 332 32.05 0.52 -2.51
CA GLY A 332 32.47 1.87 -2.23
C GLY A 332 32.18 2.29 -0.79
N ARG A 333 32.90 3.31 -0.32
CA ARG A 333 32.64 3.93 0.99
C ARG A 333 31.20 4.47 1.03
N GLY A 334 30.43 4.10 2.06
CA GLY A 334 29.02 4.50 2.21
C GLY A 334 28.01 3.55 1.58
N ASP A 335 28.46 2.51 0.87
CA ASP A 335 27.57 1.51 0.28
C ASP A 335 26.81 0.70 1.35
N ARG A 336 25.68 0.14 0.92
CA ARG A 336 24.79 -0.69 1.74
C ARG A 336 25.00 -2.16 1.42
N ILE A 337 25.26 -2.97 2.45
CA ILE A 337 25.22 -4.42 2.37
C ILE A 337 23.82 -4.86 2.77
N ASN A 338 23.08 -5.37 1.81
CA ASN A 338 21.80 -6.02 2.04
C ASN A 338 22.02 -7.39 2.66
N VAL A 339 21.27 -7.73 3.70
CA VAL A 339 21.39 -9.01 4.40
C VAL A 339 20.02 -9.65 4.61
N ILE A 340 19.99 -10.98 4.51
CA ILE A 340 18.86 -11.82 4.91
C ILE A 340 19.18 -12.43 6.27
N ILE A 341 18.25 -12.34 7.22
CA ILE A 341 18.45 -12.82 8.59
C ILE A 341 17.64 -14.09 8.84
N SER A 342 18.22 -15.02 9.59
CA SER A 342 17.55 -16.25 10.01
C SER A 342 16.49 -15.99 11.07
N ASP A 343 15.28 -16.48 10.82
CA ASP A 343 14.21 -16.64 11.80
C ASP A 343 14.32 -17.97 12.59
N GLY A 344 15.45 -18.67 12.44
CA GLY A 344 15.76 -19.94 13.09
C GLY A 344 15.49 -21.14 12.19
N TYR A 345 15.57 -22.32 12.79
CA TYR A 345 15.36 -23.58 12.11
C TYR A 345 13.87 -23.82 11.79
N PRO A 346 13.55 -24.48 10.67
CA PRO A 346 12.16 -24.81 10.35
C PRO A 346 11.59 -25.80 11.37
N VAL A 347 10.38 -25.48 11.86
CA VAL A 347 9.65 -26.31 12.82
C VAL A 347 8.63 -27.17 12.06
N TRP A 348 8.72 -28.48 12.24
CA TRP A 348 7.77 -29.44 11.71
C TRP A 348 6.89 -29.99 12.84
N LEU A 349 5.61 -30.20 12.51
CA LEU A 349 4.59 -30.72 13.40
C LEU A 349 4.08 -32.05 12.84
N ASP A 350 4.45 -33.15 13.48
CA ASP A 350 3.97 -34.49 13.10
C ASP A 350 2.85 -34.93 14.04
N ILE A 351 1.63 -35.07 13.52
CA ILE A 351 0.48 -35.51 14.31
C ILE A 351 0.62 -37.02 14.55
N LYS A 352 0.82 -37.41 15.81
CA LYS A 352 0.90 -38.83 16.20
C LYS A 352 -0.45 -39.42 16.57
N GLU A 353 -1.25 -38.68 17.32
CA GLU A 353 -2.53 -39.16 17.82
C GLU A 353 -3.56 -38.04 17.85
N ARG A 354 -4.80 -38.37 17.50
CA ARG A 354 -5.92 -37.43 17.52
C ARG A 354 -7.12 -38.08 18.18
N THR A 355 -7.47 -37.60 19.37
CA THR A 355 -8.70 -37.97 20.08
C THR A 355 -9.68 -36.79 20.09
N PRO A 356 -10.95 -36.99 20.52
CA PRO A 356 -11.89 -35.88 20.73
C PRO A 356 -11.46 -34.89 21.82
N GLU A 357 -10.63 -35.32 22.77
CA GLU A 357 -10.24 -34.55 23.95
C GLU A 357 -8.84 -33.94 23.85
N HIS A 358 -7.96 -34.52 23.03
CA HIS A 358 -6.60 -34.01 22.85
C HIS A 358 -5.99 -34.41 21.50
N LEU A 359 -4.99 -33.65 21.08
CA LEU A 359 -4.16 -33.88 19.91
C LEU A 359 -2.71 -34.02 20.37
N THR A 360 -2.08 -35.17 20.10
CA THR A 360 -0.66 -35.39 20.38
C THR A 360 0.14 -35.12 19.11
N VAL A 361 1.03 -34.14 19.18
CA VAL A 361 1.90 -33.72 18.08
C VAL A 361 3.35 -33.82 18.51
N ILE A 362 4.22 -34.31 17.63
CA ILE A 362 5.65 -34.19 17.81
C ILE A 362 6.11 -32.88 17.21
N LEU A 363 6.74 -32.06 18.05
CA LEU A 363 7.52 -30.93 17.61
C LEU A 363 8.93 -31.38 17.28
N ASN A 364 9.30 -31.25 16.01
CA ASN A 364 10.65 -31.51 15.55
C ASN A 364 11.22 -30.23 14.94
N ILE A 365 12.37 -29.79 15.42
CA ILE A 365 13.11 -28.67 14.85
C ILE A 365 14.31 -29.25 14.11
N GLN A 366 14.30 -29.14 12.78
CA GLN A 366 15.33 -29.74 11.97
C GLN A 366 16.66 -28.99 12.12
N ASN A 367 17.73 -29.74 12.38
CA ASN A 367 19.11 -29.23 12.45
C ASN A 367 19.41 -28.30 13.64
N GLU A 368 18.53 -28.24 14.65
CA GLU A 368 18.85 -27.54 15.89
C GLU A 368 19.77 -28.42 16.76
N PRO A 369 21.00 -27.97 17.06
CA PRO A 369 21.87 -28.69 17.98
C PRO A 369 21.17 -28.75 19.34
N ASP A 370 21.16 -29.93 19.96
CA ASP A 370 20.58 -30.20 21.28
C ASP A 370 19.04 -30.22 21.36
N TRP A 371 18.33 -30.18 20.23
CA TRP A 371 16.87 -30.39 20.22
C TRP A 371 16.49 -31.87 20.17
N GLU A 372 15.81 -32.34 21.22
CA GLU A 372 15.12 -33.63 21.20
C GLU A 372 13.65 -33.44 20.82
N PRO A 373 13.09 -34.26 19.91
CA PRO A 373 11.68 -34.20 19.54
C PRO A 373 10.77 -34.24 20.77
N GLN A 374 9.94 -33.21 20.93
CA GLN A 374 9.06 -33.08 22.08
C GLN A 374 7.66 -33.57 21.74
N ASN A 375 7.10 -34.46 22.57
CA ASN A 375 5.69 -34.81 22.49
C ASN A 375 4.87 -33.71 23.16
N VAL A 376 4.05 -33.02 22.38
CA VAL A 376 3.13 -32.00 22.86
C VAL A 376 1.71 -32.55 22.79
N VAL A 377 1.08 -32.68 23.95
CA VAL A 377 -0.34 -33.03 24.05
C VAL A 377 -1.13 -31.73 24.16
N VAL A 378 -1.86 -31.41 23.10
CA VAL A 378 -2.76 -30.26 23.03
C VAL A 378 -4.14 -30.71 23.47
N TYR A 379 -4.52 -30.37 24.70
CA TYR A 379 -5.86 -30.67 25.23
C TYR A 379 -6.90 -29.74 24.59
N LEU A 380 -7.89 -30.34 23.95
CA LEU A 380 -9.07 -29.69 23.38
C LEU A 380 -10.11 -29.57 24.50
N GLN A 381 -9.85 -28.73 25.49
CA GLN A 381 -10.71 -28.67 26.69
C GLN A 381 -12.09 -28.06 26.38
N GLU A 382 -13.15 -28.76 26.79
CA GLU A 382 -14.50 -28.21 26.92
C GLU A 382 -14.71 -27.63 28.32
N ARG A 383 -15.38 -26.47 28.39
CA ARG A 383 -16.16 -26.09 29.56
C ARG A 383 -17.59 -25.85 29.16
#